data_AF-A0A8X6WYQ8-F1
#
_entry.id   AF-A0A8X6WYQ8-F1
#
_cell.length_a   1.000
_cell.length_b   1.000
_cell.length_c   1.000
_cell.angle_alpha   90.00
_cell.angle_beta   90.00
_cell.angle_gamma   90.00
#
_symmetry.space_group_name_H-M   'P 1'
#
loop_
_entity.id
_entity.type
_entity.pdbx_description
1 polymer ?
#
loop_
_entity_poly.entity_id
_entity_poly.type
_entity_poly.pdbx_seq_one_letter_code
_entity_poly.pdbx_strand_id
1 'polypeptide(L)'
;MAMSQHLMQKIWLLGVEWDESLPEDIISLWADWCEEVPHLTDFSIPRCYFSDLLVNNFKTLELHLFSDASTKAYGTVAYLRVKSSNKEILTHHLLLLRTE
;
A
#
# COMPACT_ATOMS: atom_id res chain seq x y z
N MET A 1 1.82 -3.91 -5.91
CA MET A 1 2.86 -3.19 -5.14
C MET A 1 4.21 -3.92 -5.14
N ALA A 2 4.29 -5.19 -4.75
CA ALA A 2 5.58 -5.92 -4.78
C ALA A 2 6.14 -6.09 -6.21
N MET A 3 5.28 -6.42 -7.18
CA MET A 3 5.70 -6.57 -8.58
C MET A 3 6.22 -5.28 -9.21
N SER A 4 5.53 -4.15 -9.00
CA SER A 4 5.99 -2.85 -9.52
C SER A 4 7.28 -2.36 -8.87
N GLN A 5 7.46 -2.59 -7.56
CA GLN A 5 8.72 -2.27 -6.89
C GLN A 5 9.88 -3.11 -7.42
N HIS A 6 9.66 -4.42 -7.61
CA HIS A 6 10.66 -5.32 -8.18
C HIS A 6 11.03 -4.95 -9.62
N LEU A 7 10.04 -4.59 -10.43
CA LEU A 7 10.25 -4.17 -11.81
C LEU A 7 11.03 -2.85 -11.89
N MET A 8 10.69 -1.87 -11.05
CA MET A 8 11.45 -0.62 -10.92
C MET A 8 12.90 -0.87 -10.50
N GLN A 9 13.13 -1.76 -9.53
CA GLN A 9 14.48 -2.13 -9.10
C GLN A 9 15.27 -2.80 -10.23
N LYS A 10 14.63 -3.69 -11.01
CA LYS A 10 15.26 -4.29 -12.19
C LYS A 10 15.68 -3.24 -13.22
N ILE A 11 14.81 -2.28 -13.53
CA ILE A 11 15.12 -1.18 -14.47
C ILE A 11 16.32 -0.38 -13.98
N TRP A 12 16.37 -0.03 -12.69
CA TRP A 12 17.51 0.70 -12.13
C TRP A 12 18.83 -0.09 -12.18
N LEU A 13 18.77 -1.41 -11.98
CA LEU A 13 19.95 -2.27 -12.07
C LEU A 13 20.48 -2.45 -13.50
N LEU A 14 19.62 -2.27 -14.51
CA LEU A 14 20.03 -2.32 -15.91
C LEU A 14 20.85 -1.08 -16.34
N GLY A 15 20.82 0.01 -15.55
CA GLY A 15 21.61 1.21 -15.83
C GLY A 15 21.20 1.93 -17.12
N VAL A 16 19.95 1.72 -17.56
CA VAL A 16 19.39 2.31 -18.77
C VAL A 16 19.16 3.80 -18.54
N GLU A 17 19.53 4.63 -19.51
CA GLU A 17 19.27 6.07 -19.46
C GLU A 17 17.77 6.36 -19.68
N TRP A 18 17.31 7.53 -19.22
CA TRP A 18 15.88 7.89 -19.24
C TRP A 18 15.25 7.91 -20.64
N ASP A 19 16.04 8.22 -21.66
CA ASP A 19 15.59 8.32 -23.06
C ASP A 19 15.89 7.05 -23.88
N GLU A 20 16.50 6.03 -23.28
CA GLU A 20 16.85 4.79 -23.95
C GLU A 20 15.72 3.76 -23.85
N SER A 21 15.50 3.03 -24.94
CA SER A 21 14.46 1.99 -24.99
C SER A 21 14.75 0.88 -23.99
N LEU A 22 13.75 0.54 -23.17
CA LEU A 22 13.83 -0.61 -22.28
C LEU A 22 13.83 -1.92 -23.09
N PRO A 23 14.47 -2.98 -22.56
CA PRO A 23 14.37 -4.33 -23.12
C PRO A 23 12.91 -4.81 -23.27
N GLU A 24 12.61 -5.54 -24.33
CA GLU A 24 11.25 -6.02 -24.64
C GLU A 24 10.62 -6.85 -23.51
N ASP A 25 11.43 -7.63 -22.78
CA ASP A 25 10.97 -8.44 -21.65
C ASP A 25 10.45 -7.57 -20.49
N ILE A 26 11.10 -6.43 -20.22
CA ILE A 26 10.69 -5.48 -19.19
C ILE A 26 9.43 -4.72 -19.63
N ILE A 27 9.35 -4.36 -20.91
CA ILE A 27 8.17 -3.68 -21.47
C ILE A 27 6.94 -4.58 -21.36
N SER A 28 7.07 -5.86 -21.72
CA SER A 28 5.97 -6.84 -21.60
C SER A 28 5.53 -6.99 -20.14
N LEU A 29 6.48 -7.16 -19.21
CA LEU A 29 6.18 -7.26 -17.78
C LEU A 29 5.49 -6.00 -17.23
N TRP A 30 5.86 -4.82 -17.71
CA TRP A 30 5.22 -3.57 -17.35
C TRP A 30 3.78 -3.49 -17.89
N ALA A 31 3.58 -3.90 -19.14
CA ALA A 31 2.27 -3.92 -19.77
C ALA A 31 1.31 -4.87 -19.03
N ASP A 32 1.75 -6.10 -18.77
CA ASP A 32 0.98 -7.09 -18.02
C ASP A 32 0.60 -6.55 -16.63
N TRP A 33 1.56 -5.94 -15.93
CA TRP A 33 1.29 -5.32 -14.63
C TRP A 33 0.29 -4.16 -14.73
N CYS A 34 0.38 -3.32 -15.76
CA CYS A 34 -0.57 -2.22 -15.98
C CYS A 34 -1.99 -2.74 -16.25
N GLU A 35 -2.13 -3.88 -16.93
CA GLU A 35 -3.43 -4.53 -17.14
C GLU A 35 -4.00 -5.12 -15.85
N GLU A 36 -3.16 -5.62 -14.95
CA GLU A 36 -3.60 -6.15 -13.64
C GLU A 36 -4.06 -5.06 -12.65
N VAL A 37 -3.47 -3.85 -12.72
CA VAL A 37 -3.73 -2.79 -11.74
C VAL A 37 -5.21 -2.39 -11.62
N PRO A 38 -5.97 -2.19 -12.71
CA PRO A 38 -7.40 -1.90 -12.63
C PRO A 38 -8.20 -2.94 -11.83
N HIS A 39 -7.84 -4.22 -11.94
CA HIS A 39 -8.53 -5.31 -11.24
C HIS A 39 -8.35 -5.29 -9.72
N LEU A 40 -7.34 -4.58 -9.20
CA LEU A 40 -7.20 -4.36 -7.76
C LEU A 40 -8.36 -3.54 -7.18
N THR A 41 -9.10 -2.80 -8.00
CA THR A 41 -10.29 -2.06 -7.56
C THR A 41 -11.43 -3.00 -7.17
N ASP A 42 -11.51 -4.16 -7.82
CA ASP A 42 -12.54 -5.18 -7.57
C ASP A 42 -12.17 -6.08 -6.37
N PHE A 43 -10.90 -6.05 -5.97
CA PHE A 43 -10.40 -6.84 -4.86
C PHE A 43 -10.71 -6.17 -3.52
N SER A 44 -11.59 -6.81 -2.74
CA SER A 44 -11.95 -6.38 -1.39
C SER A 44 -11.50 -7.40 -0.35
N ILE A 45 -10.78 -6.94 0.67
CA ILE A 45 -10.44 -7.76 1.84
C ILE A 45 -11.41 -7.38 2.97
N PRO A 46 -12.23 -8.34 3.47
CA PRO A 46 -13.03 -8.10 4.67
C PRO A 46 -12.08 -7.86 5.86
N ARG A 47 -12.17 -6.67 6.46
CA ARG A 47 -11.25 -6.28 7.55
C ARG A 47 -11.98 -6.34 8.88
N CYS A 48 -11.61 -7.32 9.71
CA CYS A 48 -11.99 -7.35 11.11
C CYS A 48 -10.94 -6.56 11.91
N TYR A 49 -11.12 -5.25 12.04
CA TYR A 49 -10.22 -4.40 12.83
C TYR A 49 -10.29 -4.69 14.33
N PHE A 50 -11.33 -5.41 14.73
CA PHE A 50 -11.81 -5.53 16.09
C PHE A 50 -12.40 -6.93 16.27
N SER A 51 -11.54 -7.94 16.40
CA SER A 51 -11.97 -9.29 16.79
C SER A 51 -12.26 -9.33 18.30
N ASP A 52 -12.56 -10.52 18.85
CA ASP A 52 -12.87 -10.79 20.27
C ASP A 52 -11.85 -10.24 21.29
N LEU A 53 -10.70 -9.74 20.83
CA LEU A 53 -9.74 -8.95 21.61
C LEU A 53 -10.32 -7.62 22.16
N LEU A 54 -11.38 -7.06 21.54
CA LEU A 54 -12.09 -5.88 22.07
C LEU A 54 -12.84 -6.13 23.37
N VAL A 55 -13.03 -7.38 23.77
CA VAL A 55 -13.90 -7.66 24.90
C VAL A 55 -13.26 -7.22 26.22
N ASN A 56 -11.93 -7.16 26.38
CA ASN A 56 -11.34 -6.75 27.67
C ASN A 56 -9.89 -6.19 27.58
N ASN A 57 -9.70 -4.86 27.49
CA ASN A 57 -8.48 -4.10 27.93
C ASN A 57 -7.54 -3.48 26.87
N PHE A 58 -8.05 -2.72 25.90
CA PHE A 58 -7.20 -1.74 25.21
C PHE A 58 -7.07 -0.45 26.03
N LYS A 59 -5.85 0.04 26.20
CA LYS A 59 -5.56 1.29 26.90
C LYS A 59 -5.76 2.51 26.01
N THR A 60 -5.35 2.42 24.74
CA THR A 60 -5.46 3.52 23.78
C THR A 60 -5.72 2.99 22.37
N LEU A 61 -6.59 3.68 21.64
CA LEU A 61 -6.86 3.50 20.21
C LEU A 61 -6.55 4.83 19.52
N GLU A 62 -5.72 4.80 18.48
CA GLU A 62 -5.32 5.99 17.73
C GLU A 62 -5.50 5.74 16.23
N LEU A 63 -6.07 6.70 15.52
CA LEU A 63 -6.10 6.76 14.06
C LEU A 63 -5.03 7.73 13.61
N HIS A 64 -4.07 7.25 12.83
CA HIS A 64 -3.01 8.05 12.26
C HIS A 64 -3.23 8.15 10.76
N LEU A 65 -3.14 9.36 10.22
CA LEU A 65 -3.29 9.64 8.80
C LEU A 65 -2.01 10.28 8.26
N PHE A 66 -1.52 9.76 7.14
CA PHE A 66 -0.49 10.36 6.33
C PHE A 66 -1.11 10.74 5.00
N SER A 67 -1.03 12.02 4.66
CA SER A 67 -1.55 12.53 3.39
C SER A 67 -0.40 13.14 2.61
N ASP A 68 -0.35 12.84 1.32
CA ASP A 68 0.47 13.53 0.35
C ASP A 68 -0.46 14.17 -0.69
N ALA A 69 -0.21 15.44 -0.98
CA ALA A 69 -1.05 16.20 -1.90
C ALA A 69 -0.16 16.90 -2.92
N SER A 70 -0.48 16.67 -4.18
CA SER A 70 0.03 17.42 -5.32
C SER A 70 -1.05 18.39 -5.82
N THR A 71 -0.66 19.31 -6.70
CA THR A 71 -1.62 20.21 -7.37
C THR A 71 -2.65 19.48 -8.23
N LYS A 72 -2.43 18.20 -8.56
CA LYS A 72 -3.28 17.41 -9.47
C LYS A 72 -4.06 16.29 -8.78
N ALA A 73 -3.59 15.83 -7.63
CA ALA A 73 -4.17 14.70 -6.90
C ALA A 73 -3.74 14.76 -5.45
N TYR A 74 -4.61 14.28 -4.57
CA TYR A 74 -4.31 14.01 -3.17
C TYR A 74 -4.29 12.49 -2.96
N GLY A 75 -3.60 12.01 -1.93
CA GLY A 75 -3.51 10.59 -1.58
C GLY A 75 -3.37 10.46 -0.07
N THR A 76 -4.23 9.66 0.57
CA THR A 76 -4.18 9.50 2.03
C THR A 76 -4.12 8.04 2.44
N VAL A 77 -3.20 7.76 3.36
CA VAL A 77 -3.03 6.48 4.01
C VAL A 77 -3.37 6.64 5.47
N ALA A 78 -4.29 5.83 5.99
CA ALA A 78 -4.60 5.79 7.41
C ALA A 78 -4.23 4.43 8.02
N TYR A 79 -3.85 4.42 9.29
CA TYR A 79 -3.66 3.19 10.06
C TYR A 79 -4.18 3.35 11.48
N LEU A 80 -4.69 2.24 12.03
CA LEU A 80 -5.17 2.14 13.39
C LEU A 80 -4.08 1.54 14.28
N ARG A 81 -3.71 2.26 15.34
CA ARG A 81 -2.78 1.80 16.37
C ARG A 81 -3.55 1.46 17.64
N VAL A 82 -3.35 0.24 18.13
CA VAL A 82 -3.98 -0.28 19.35
C VAL A 82 -2.91 -0.60 20.39
N LYS A 83 -3.09 -0.12 21.61
CA LYS A 83 -2.20 -0.44 22.74
C LYS A 83 -2.94 -1.29 23.76
N SER A 84 -2.50 -2.53 23.95
CA SER A 84 -3.02 -3.42 24.99
C SER A 84 -2.39 -3.12 26.35
N SER A 85 -3.08 -3.50 27.44
CA SER A 85 -2.55 -3.43 28.81
C SER A 85 -1.25 -4.22 29.02
N ASN A 86 -1.04 -5.28 28.22
CA ASN A 86 0.04 -6.25 28.39
C ASN A 86 1.31 -5.94 27.57
N LYS A 87 1.51 -4.68 27.16
CA LYS A 87 2.68 -4.18 26.38
C LYS A 87 2.84 -4.74 24.96
N GLU A 88 2.04 -5.70 24.52
CA GLU A 88 1.98 -6.04 23.10
C GLU A 88 1.30 -4.92 22.32
N ILE A 89 2.08 -4.25 21.46
CA ILE A 89 1.60 -3.30 20.47
C ILE A 89 1.19 -4.13 19.26
N LEU A 90 -0.08 -4.48 19.16
CA LEU A 90 -0.65 -5.03 17.94
C LEU A 90 -1.10 -3.87 17.07
N THR A 91 -0.49 -3.69 15.91
CA THR A 91 -0.84 -2.67 14.92
C THR A 91 -0.46 -3.17 13.54
N HIS A 92 -1.27 -2.85 12.53
CA HIS A 92 -0.94 -2.50 11.13
C HIS A 92 -2.10 -2.92 10.20
N HIS A 93 -3.21 -2.17 10.23
CA HIS A 93 -4.23 -2.25 9.18
C HIS A 93 -4.19 -0.98 8.33
N LEU A 94 -3.61 -1.09 7.13
CA LEU A 94 -3.45 0.01 6.17
C LEU A 94 -4.79 0.34 5.49
N LEU A 95 -5.47 1.38 5.94
CA LEU A 95 -6.61 1.97 5.24
C LEU A 95 -6.10 2.86 4.12
N LEU A 96 -6.16 2.37 2.88
CA LEU A 96 -5.94 3.22 1.72
C LEU A 96 -7.22 4.01 1.45
N LEU A 97 -7.17 5.33 1.58
CA LEU A 97 -8.22 6.23 1.13
C LEU A 97 -7.84 6.68 -0.28
N ARG A 98 -8.55 6.15 -1.27
CA ARG A 98 -8.47 6.62 -2.66
C ARG A 98 -9.13 7.99 -2.75
N THR A 99 -8.52 8.84 -3.53
CA THR A 99 -8.85 10.25 -3.70
C THR A 99 -8.65 10.57 -5.19
N GLU A 100 -9.55 11.37 -5.75
CA GLU A 100 -9.70 11.59 -7.20
C GLU A 100 -8.48 12.24 -7.86
#